data_AF-A0A2H6ET15-F1
#
_entry.id   AF-A0A2H6ET15-F1
#
_cell.length_a   1.000
_cell.length_b   1.000
_cell.length_c   1.000
_cell.angle_alpha   90.00
_cell.angle_beta   90.00
_cell.angle_gamma   90.00
#
_symmetry.space_group_name_H-M   'P 1'
#
loop_
_entity.id
_entity.type
_entity.pdbx_description
1 polymer ?
#
loop_
_entity_poly.entity_id
_entity_poly.type
_entity_poly.pdbx_seq_one_letter_code
_entity_poly.pdbx_strand_id
1 'polypeptide(L)'
;MTALFGKSNNLMRMRTWYGMTAVIEIRNRSLHRAGFGSVLIPHPPAVNWLLRFGLSDDPYYKLSTIHEFGHFQTLPAIAVYSFAALGWVLATHRASLIGIIALLIGIHATWEMLAELVVRFHTGPLYTRTYTGISVIPRIIFWSAAAAISIGGWAILLH
;
A
#
# COMPACT_ATOMS: atom_id res chain seq x y z
N MET A 1 17.72 2.12 12.10
CA MET A 1 17.35 3.37 11.39
C MET A 1 16.42 4.14 12.31
N THR A 2 16.89 5.26 12.88
CA THR A 2 16.16 5.98 13.93
C THR A 2 15.45 7.17 13.29
N ALA A 3 14.12 7.13 13.21
CA ALA A 3 13.31 8.26 12.75
C ALA A 3 13.08 9.22 13.93
N LEU A 4 13.37 10.51 13.73
CA LEU A 4 13.08 11.59 14.67
C LEU A 4 11.65 12.10 14.43
N PHE A 5 10.78 12.01 15.43
CA PHE A 5 9.37 12.43 15.34
C PHE A 5 9.18 13.79 16.02
N GLY A 6 9.08 14.86 15.22
CA GLY A 6 8.75 16.22 15.70
C GLY A 6 7.28 16.58 15.43
N LYS A 7 6.62 17.20 16.42
CA LYS A 7 5.22 17.69 16.38
C LYS A 7 5.06 18.92 15.45
N SER A 8 5.20 18.75 14.13
CA SER A 8 4.64 19.66 13.10
C SER A 8 4.87 19.04 11.74
N ASN A 9 3.79 18.69 11.01
CA ASN A 9 3.82 18.03 9.70
C ASN A 9 4.71 16.77 9.70
N ASN A 10 4.10 15.57 9.74
CA ASN A 10 4.82 14.29 9.75
C ASN A 10 5.48 14.00 8.38
N LEU A 11 6.36 14.90 7.93
CA LEU A 11 7.23 14.74 6.78
C LEU A 11 8.38 13.83 7.19
N MET A 12 8.34 12.60 6.70
CA MET A 12 9.38 11.61 6.92
C MET A 12 10.15 11.36 5.63
N ARG A 13 11.47 11.24 5.79
CA ARG A 13 12.39 10.87 4.72
C ARG A 13 12.98 9.51 5.07
N MET A 14 12.76 8.52 4.21
CA MET A 14 13.16 7.14 4.46
C MET A 14 13.87 6.58 3.22
N ARG A 15 14.96 5.83 3.42
CA ARG A 15 15.71 5.22 2.32
C ARG A 15 15.18 3.82 2.04
N THR A 16 14.78 3.57 0.80
CA THR A 16 14.37 2.24 0.30
C THR A 16 15.56 1.28 0.23
N TRP A 17 15.31 -0.02 0.18
CA TRP A 17 16.38 -1.03 0.08
C TRP A 17 17.21 -0.92 -1.21
N TYR A 18 16.64 -0.35 -2.27
CA TYR A 18 17.30 -0.09 -3.55
C TYR A 18 17.87 1.35 -3.66
N GLY A 19 18.00 2.05 -2.52
CA GLY A 19 18.83 3.25 -2.40
C GLY A 19 18.13 4.58 -2.63
N MET A 20 16.88 4.61 -3.09
CA MET A 20 16.11 5.85 -3.29
C MET A 20 15.52 6.41 -1.98
N THR A 21 15.43 7.74 -1.86
CA THR A 21 14.83 8.42 -0.70
C THR A 21 13.35 8.71 -0.95
N ALA A 22 12.48 7.96 -0.27
CA ALA A 22 11.06 8.21 -0.20
C ALA A 22 10.78 9.38 0.76
N VAL A 23 9.83 10.23 0.37
CA VAL A 23 9.34 11.35 1.18
C VAL A 23 7.85 11.16 1.39
N ILE A 24 7.42 11.10 2.64
CA ILE A 24 6.03 10.80 3.05
C ILE A 24 5.57 11.92 3.97
N GLU A 25 4.40 12.49 3.71
CA GLU A 25 3.77 13.50 4.53
C GLU A 25 2.34 13.07 4.85
N ILE A 26 2.07 12.77 6.12
CA ILE A 26 0.73 12.47 6.61
C ILE A 26 0.18 13.72 7.30
N ARG A 27 -0.64 14.51 6.59
CA ARG A 27 -1.18 15.78 7.12
C ARG A 27 -2.30 15.56 8.13
N ASN A 28 -3.21 14.66 7.78
CA ASN A 28 -4.37 14.27 8.58
C ASN A 28 -4.84 12.89 8.12
N ARG A 29 -5.96 12.40 8.66
CA ARG A 29 -6.53 11.08 8.33
C ARG A 29 -7.14 10.98 6.92
N SER A 30 -7.22 12.07 6.15
CA SER A 30 -7.88 12.11 4.83
C SER A 30 -6.97 12.56 3.68
N LEU A 31 -5.75 13.02 3.96
CA LEU A 31 -4.82 13.48 2.94
C LEU A 31 -3.38 13.07 3.28
N HIS A 32 -2.85 12.21 2.43
CA HIS A 32 -1.45 11.80 2.44
C HIS A 32 -0.76 12.38 1.20
N ARG A 33 0.55 12.60 1.30
CA ARG A 33 1.40 12.90 0.15
C ARG A 33 2.61 12.00 0.20
N ALA A 34 2.99 11.43 -0.93
CA ALA A 34 4.14 10.54 -1.00
C ALA A 34 4.85 10.67 -2.35
N GLY A 35 6.17 10.48 -2.36
CA GLY A 35 6.95 10.41 -3.59
C GLY A 35 8.45 10.32 -3.34
N PHE A 36 9.25 10.74 -4.31
CA PHE A 36 10.71 10.74 -4.24
C PHE A 36 11.27 12.15 -4.37
N GLY A 37 12.22 12.50 -3.50
CA GLY A 37 12.91 13.80 -3.56
C GLY A 37 11.96 14.98 -3.36
N SER A 38 11.83 15.84 -4.37
CA SER A 38 10.95 17.02 -4.37
C SER A 38 9.55 16.75 -4.95
N VAL A 39 9.31 15.58 -5.55
CA VAL A 39 8.04 15.23 -6.17
C VAL A 39 7.18 14.50 -5.14
N LEU A 40 6.04 15.09 -4.79
CA LEU A 40 5.07 14.54 -3.83
C LEU A 40 3.69 14.52 -4.44
N ILE A 41 3.10 13.34 -4.54
CA ILE A 41 1.78 13.13 -5.12
C ILE A 41 0.75 13.05 -3.97
N PRO A 42 -0.23 13.96 -3.91
CA PRO A 42 -1.32 13.86 -2.95
C PRO A 42 -2.26 12.73 -3.32
N HIS A 43 -2.73 11.98 -2.32
CA HIS A 43 -3.73 10.94 -2.52
C HIS A 43 -4.60 10.74 -1.27
N PRO A 44 -5.86 10.27 -1.44
CA PRO A 44 -6.72 9.89 -0.32
C PRO A 44 -6.27 8.54 0.28
N PRO A 45 -6.20 8.42 1.62
CA PRO A 45 -5.69 7.21 2.28
C PRO A 45 -6.79 6.18 2.55
N ALA A 46 -7.55 5.78 1.52
CA ALA A 46 -8.73 4.93 1.70
C ALA A 46 -8.43 3.59 2.40
N VAL A 47 -7.35 2.91 1.98
CA VAL A 47 -6.93 1.64 2.57
C VAL A 47 -6.43 1.82 4.00
N ASN A 48 -5.65 2.86 4.26
CA ASN A 48 -5.22 3.21 5.61
C ASN A 48 -6.41 3.56 6.51
N TRP A 49 -7.42 4.27 6.01
CA TRP A 49 -8.64 4.55 6.79
C TRP A 49 -9.35 3.26 7.22
N LEU A 50 -9.51 2.30 6.31
CA LEU A 50 -10.11 0.99 6.61
C LEU A 50 -9.25 0.17 7.59
N LEU A 51 -7.96 0.00 7.27
CA LEU A 51 -7.03 -0.84 8.05
C LEU A 51 -6.78 -0.29 9.46
N ARG A 52 -6.77 1.03 9.62
CA ARG A 52 -6.50 1.71 10.90
C ARG A 52 -7.77 2.12 11.64
N PHE A 53 -8.94 1.62 11.20
CA PHE A 53 -10.20 1.90 11.87
C PHE A 53 -10.15 1.51 13.36
N GLY A 54 -10.56 2.45 14.22
CA GLY A 54 -10.54 2.30 15.69
C GLY A 54 -9.22 2.68 16.37
N LEU A 55 -8.14 2.97 15.63
CA LEU A 55 -6.88 3.40 16.24
C LEU A 55 -6.93 4.87 16.68
N SER A 56 -6.26 5.17 17.81
CA SER A 56 -5.92 6.54 18.21
C SER A 56 -4.89 7.15 17.24
N ASP A 57 -4.69 8.47 17.33
CA ASP A 57 -3.92 9.23 16.35
C ASP A 57 -2.46 8.77 16.22
N ASP A 58 -1.74 8.59 17.33
CA ASP A 58 -0.33 8.19 17.30
C ASP A 58 -0.08 6.86 16.56
N PRO A 59 -0.73 5.73 16.93
CA PRO A 59 -0.57 4.48 16.21
C PRO A 59 -1.13 4.54 14.77
N TYR A 60 -2.18 5.33 14.54
CA TYR A 60 -2.69 5.58 13.18
C TYR A 60 -1.58 6.18 12.32
N TYR A 61 -1.00 7.31 12.72
CA TYR A 61 0.00 8.01 11.91
C TYR A 61 1.28 7.19 11.72
N LYS A 62 1.71 6.47 12.76
CA LYS A 62 2.87 5.59 12.69
C LYS A 62 2.67 4.46 11.69
N LEU A 63 1.58 3.71 11.79
CA LEU A 63 1.33 2.58 10.87
C LEU A 63 0.99 3.06 9.45
N SER A 64 0.25 4.16 9.31
CA SER A 64 -0.02 4.77 7.99
C SER A 64 1.28 5.19 7.30
N THR A 65 2.22 5.80 8.00
CA THR A 65 3.52 6.15 7.39
C THR A 65 4.29 4.92 6.95
N ILE A 66 4.35 3.88 7.79
CA ILE A 66 5.05 2.64 7.42
C ILE A 66 4.37 1.98 6.21
N HIS A 67 3.04 2.09 6.09
CA HIS A 67 2.28 1.61 4.94
C HIS A 67 2.64 2.38 3.67
N GLU A 68 2.62 3.72 3.72
CA GLU A 68 3.07 4.56 2.60
C GLU A 68 4.51 4.22 2.20
N PHE A 69 5.39 3.98 3.18
CA PHE A 69 6.75 3.53 2.93
C PHE A 69 6.81 2.13 2.30
N GLY A 70 5.89 1.25 2.69
CA GLY A 70 5.71 -0.09 2.13
C GLY A 70 5.46 -0.07 0.63
N HIS A 71 4.70 0.91 0.11
CA HIS A 71 4.53 1.08 -1.34
C HIS A 71 5.86 1.29 -2.04
N PHE A 72 6.72 2.17 -1.51
CA PHE A 72 8.05 2.38 -2.08
C PHE A 72 8.93 1.15 -1.95
N GLN A 73 8.93 0.46 -0.81
CA GLN A 73 9.74 -0.74 -0.62
C GLN A 73 9.35 -1.89 -1.57
N THR A 74 8.09 -1.94 -1.97
CA THR A 74 7.54 -2.99 -2.85
C THR A 74 7.41 -2.55 -4.30
N LEU A 75 7.79 -1.31 -4.63
CA LEU A 75 7.72 -0.74 -5.97
C LEU A 75 8.49 -1.57 -7.01
N PRO A 76 9.73 -2.04 -6.76
CA PRO A 76 10.42 -2.87 -7.75
C PRO A 76 9.70 -4.20 -8.03
N ALA A 77 9.14 -4.83 -7.00
CA ALA A 77 8.43 -6.10 -7.13
C ALA A 77 7.12 -5.92 -7.91
N ILE A 78 6.31 -4.90 -7.59
CA ILE A 78 5.07 -4.65 -8.31
C ILE A 78 5.33 -4.20 -9.75
N ALA A 79 6.45 -3.49 -10.02
CA ALA A 79 6.84 -3.13 -11.39
C ALA A 79 7.14 -4.36 -12.23
N VAL A 80 7.95 -5.31 -11.73
CA VAL A 80 8.25 -6.58 -12.43
C VAL A 80 6.95 -7.35 -12.72
N TYR A 81 6.08 -7.49 -11.72
CA TYR A 81 4.79 -8.15 -11.86
C TYR A 81 3.89 -7.48 -12.91
N SER A 82 3.85 -6.14 -12.91
CA SER A 82 3.06 -5.35 -13.87
C SER A 82 3.58 -5.50 -15.30
N PHE A 83 4.89 -5.48 -15.51
CA PHE A 83 5.49 -5.72 -16.82
C PHE A 83 5.26 -7.14 -17.33
N ALA A 84 5.35 -8.15 -16.45
CA ALA A 84 5.04 -9.52 -16.81
C ALA A 84 3.57 -9.68 -17.24
N ALA A 85 2.64 -9.07 -16.50
CA ALA A 85 1.23 -9.07 -16.84
C ALA A 85 0.94 -8.36 -18.17
N LEU A 86 1.56 -7.20 -18.41
CA LEU A 86 1.46 -6.49 -19.68
C LEU A 86 2.04 -7.31 -20.84
N GLY A 87 3.21 -7.94 -20.66
CA GLY A 87 3.81 -8.81 -21.66
C GLY A 87 2.89 -9.97 -22.05
N TRP A 88 2.21 -10.57 -21.07
CA TRP A 88 1.21 -11.61 -21.31
C TRP A 88 0.01 -11.10 -22.12
N VAL A 89 -0.52 -9.93 -21.75
CA VAL A 89 -1.62 -9.28 -22.48
C VAL A 89 -1.25 -9.06 -23.95
N LEU A 90 -0.05 -8.54 -24.20
CA LEU A 90 0.44 -8.28 -25.55
C LEU A 90 0.69 -9.57 -26.33
N ALA A 91 1.25 -10.60 -25.71
CA ALA A 91 1.56 -11.87 -26.37
C ALA A 91 0.31 -12.68 -26.74
N THR A 92 -0.76 -12.58 -25.96
CA THR A 92 -2.00 -13.35 -26.20
C THR A 92 -2.96 -12.64 -27.13
N HIS A 93 -2.86 -11.31 -27.30
CA HIS A 93 -3.80 -10.48 -28.06
C HIS A 93 -5.28 -10.65 -27.63
N ARG A 94 -5.54 -11.09 -26.39
CA ARG A 94 -6.87 -11.46 -25.90
C ARG A 94 -7.52 -10.46 -24.94
N ALA A 95 -6.90 -9.30 -24.70
CA ALA A 95 -7.41 -8.38 -23.68
C ALA A 95 -8.47 -7.42 -24.23
N SER A 96 -9.66 -7.46 -23.65
CA SER A 96 -10.65 -6.39 -23.77
C SER A 96 -10.28 -5.20 -22.89
N LEU A 97 -10.84 -4.01 -23.18
CA LEU A 97 -10.66 -2.83 -22.33
C LEU A 97 -11.09 -3.11 -20.87
N ILE A 98 -12.19 -3.84 -20.68
CA ILE A 98 -12.67 -4.23 -19.36
C ILE A 98 -11.66 -5.14 -18.65
N GLY A 99 -11.08 -6.11 -19.37
CA GLY A 99 -10.05 -6.99 -18.84
C GLY A 99 -8.78 -6.24 -18.42
N ILE A 100 -8.36 -5.23 -19.20
CA ILE A 100 -7.21 -4.36 -18.86
C ILE A 100 -7.51 -3.56 -17.60
N ILE A 101 -8.70 -2.94 -17.49
CA ILE A 101 -9.10 -2.19 -16.30
C ILE A 101 -9.13 -3.11 -15.07
N ALA A 102 -9.72 -4.30 -15.20
CA ALA A 102 -9.78 -5.29 -14.12
C ALA A 102 -8.38 -5.72 -13.67
N LEU A 103 -7.46 -5.95 -14.61
CA LEU A 103 -6.07 -6.27 -14.32
C LEU A 103 -5.36 -5.13 -13.56
N LEU A 104 -5.51 -3.87 -14.00
CA LEU A 104 -4.90 -2.73 -13.33
C LEU A 104 -5.41 -2.55 -11.89
N ILE A 105 -6.72 -2.72 -11.68
CA ILE A 105 -7.32 -2.72 -10.34
C ILE A 105 -6.76 -3.88 -9.50
N GLY A 106 -6.63 -5.07 -10.09
CA GLY A 106 -6.02 -6.24 -9.46
C GLY A 106 -4.58 -5.99 -9.03
N ILE A 107 -3.76 -5.40 -9.91
CA ILE A 107 -2.37 -5.01 -9.63
C ILE A 107 -2.31 -4.01 -8.47
N HIS A 108 -3.18 -2.99 -8.47
CA HIS A 108 -3.23 -2.02 -7.39
C HIS A 108 -3.58 -2.69 -6.06
N ALA A 109 -4.59 -3.58 -6.03
CA ALA A 109 -4.95 -4.36 -4.84
C ALA A 109 -3.78 -5.24 -4.34
N THR A 110 -3.04 -5.87 -5.26
CA THR A 110 -1.80 -6.59 -4.90
C THR A 110 -0.79 -5.67 -4.23
N TRP A 111 -0.61 -4.45 -4.74
CA TRP A 111 0.34 -3.49 -4.19
C TRP A 111 -0.02 -3.03 -2.78
N GLU A 112 -1.30 -2.78 -2.52
CA GLU A 112 -1.84 -2.47 -1.19
C GLU A 112 -1.58 -3.60 -0.19
N MET A 113 -1.80 -4.85 -0.61
CA MET A 113 -1.51 -6.03 0.21
C MET A 113 -0.01 -6.15 0.54
N LEU A 114 0.86 -5.95 -0.46
CA LEU A 114 2.30 -6.00 -0.28
C LEU A 114 2.80 -4.89 0.65
N ALA A 115 2.29 -3.67 0.51
CA ALA A 115 2.61 -2.56 1.41
C ALA A 115 2.19 -2.88 2.86
N GLU A 116 1.02 -3.45 3.08
CA GLU A 116 0.59 -3.85 4.42
C GLU A 116 1.38 -5.04 4.99
N LEU A 117 1.82 -5.98 4.15
CA LEU A 117 2.75 -7.03 4.59
C LEU A 117 4.06 -6.44 5.11
N VAL A 118 4.60 -5.41 4.43
CA VAL A 118 5.78 -4.69 4.92
C VAL A 118 5.51 -4.09 6.30
N VAL A 119 4.35 -3.49 6.54
CA VAL A 119 3.98 -2.96 7.87
C VAL A 119 4.03 -4.07 8.92
N ARG A 120 3.40 -5.21 8.66
CA ARG A 120 3.35 -6.35 9.58
C ARG A 120 4.74 -6.90 9.89
N PHE A 121 5.58 -7.11 8.87
CA PHE A 121 6.93 -7.63 9.09
C PHE A 121 7.86 -6.62 9.76
N HIS A 122 7.76 -5.35 9.40
CA HIS A 122 8.64 -4.31 9.96
C HIS A 122 8.34 -4.00 11.42
N THR A 123 7.07 -4.11 11.84
CA THR A 123 6.65 -3.80 13.22
C THR A 123 6.48 -5.04 14.10
N GLY A 124 6.31 -6.22 13.51
CA GLY A 124 6.29 -7.50 14.22
C GLY A 124 5.29 -7.53 15.38
N PRO A 125 5.70 -7.90 16.61
CA PRO A 125 4.81 -7.93 17.77
C PRO A 125 4.19 -6.58 18.14
N LEU A 126 4.76 -5.46 17.69
CA LEU A 126 4.14 -4.15 17.90
C LEU A 126 2.83 -4.03 17.12
N TYR A 127 2.74 -4.58 15.91
CA TYR A 127 1.52 -4.55 15.10
C TYR A 127 0.34 -5.14 15.88
N THR A 128 0.50 -6.37 16.38
CA THR A 128 -0.56 -7.07 17.12
C THR A 128 -0.96 -6.32 18.38
N ARG A 129 0.02 -5.78 19.13
CA ARG A 129 -0.24 -4.99 20.35
C ARG A 129 -0.99 -3.70 20.06
N THR A 130 -0.67 -3.02 18.96
CA THR A 130 -1.38 -1.80 18.55
C THR A 130 -2.88 -2.04 18.30
N TYR A 131 -3.26 -3.26 17.92
CA TYR A 131 -4.66 -3.64 17.68
C TYR A 131 -5.31 -4.40 18.84
N THR A 132 -4.67 -4.54 20.00
CA THR A 132 -5.29 -5.16 21.18
C THR A 132 -6.52 -4.35 21.60
N GLY A 133 -7.68 -5.03 21.69
CA GLY A 133 -8.96 -4.38 22.00
C GLY A 133 -9.64 -3.69 20.81
N ILE A 134 -9.05 -3.71 19.61
CA ILE A 134 -9.62 -3.13 18.38
C ILE A 134 -10.19 -4.23 17.49
N SER A 135 -11.42 -4.05 17.02
CA SER A 135 -12.10 -5.02 16.14
C SER A 135 -11.21 -5.47 14.96
N VAL A 136 -11.24 -6.77 14.68
CA VAL A 136 -10.49 -7.41 13.59
C VAL A 136 -11.21 -7.33 12.24
N ILE A 137 -12.51 -7.01 12.26
CA ILE A 137 -13.38 -7.03 11.07
C ILE A 137 -12.83 -6.17 9.92
N PRO A 138 -12.40 -4.91 10.11
CA PRO A 138 -11.89 -4.09 9.00
C PRO A 138 -10.67 -4.70 8.30
N ARG A 139 -9.79 -5.38 9.05
CA ARG A 139 -8.61 -6.05 8.50
C ARG A 139 -9.00 -7.30 7.73
N ILE A 140 -9.95 -8.08 8.22
CA ILE A 140 -10.49 -9.24 7.48
C ILE A 140 -11.11 -8.78 6.16
N ILE A 141 -11.92 -7.71 6.18
CA ILE A 141 -12.53 -7.14 4.97
C ILE A 141 -11.44 -6.74 3.97
N PHE A 142 -10.43 -5.99 4.40
CA PHE A 142 -9.32 -5.58 3.53
C PHE A 142 -8.65 -6.80 2.88
N TRP A 143 -8.20 -7.78 3.67
CA TRP A 143 -7.46 -8.93 3.14
C TRP A 143 -8.32 -9.77 2.18
N SER A 144 -9.57 -10.03 2.54
CA SER A 144 -10.48 -10.81 1.70
C SER A 144 -10.83 -10.08 0.40
N ALA A 145 -11.17 -8.79 0.47
CA ALA A 145 -11.55 -8.02 -0.71
C ALA A 145 -10.36 -7.80 -1.64
N ALA A 146 -9.19 -7.41 -1.12
CA ALA A 146 -8.00 -7.20 -1.93
C ALA A 146 -7.52 -8.50 -2.60
N ALA A 147 -7.56 -9.63 -1.89
CA ALA A 147 -7.25 -10.93 -2.47
C ALA A 147 -8.23 -11.32 -3.59
N ALA A 148 -9.54 -11.16 -3.35
CA ALA A 148 -10.57 -11.44 -4.35
C ALA A 148 -10.42 -10.56 -5.61
N ILE A 149 -10.17 -9.26 -5.44
CA ILE A 149 -9.93 -8.31 -6.54
C ILE A 149 -8.65 -8.68 -7.31
N SER A 150 -7.57 -8.99 -6.59
CA SER A 150 -6.29 -9.39 -7.19
C SER A 150 -6.42 -10.66 -8.04
N ILE A 151 -7.15 -11.67 -7.54
CA ILE A 151 -7.40 -12.93 -8.27
C ILE A 151 -8.37 -12.70 -9.43
N GLY A 152 -9.44 -11.94 -9.19
CA GLY A 152 -10.47 -11.62 -10.19
C GLY A 152 -9.91 -10.89 -11.41
N GLY A 153 -8.95 -9.98 -11.20
CA GLY A 153 -8.25 -9.30 -12.30
C GLY A 153 -7.56 -10.27 -13.27
N TRP A 154 -6.94 -11.33 -12.76
CA TRP A 154 -6.39 -12.40 -13.60
C TRP A 154 -7.45 -13.29 -14.22
N ALA A 155 -8.46 -13.69 -13.44
CA ALA A 155 -9.51 -14.57 -13.93
C ALA A 155 -10.25 -13.97 -15.13
N ILE A 156 -10.59 -12.67 -15.08
CA ILE A 156 -11.23 -11.94 -16.18
C ILE A 156 -10.29 -11.82 -17.39
N LEU A 157 -8.99 -11.67 -17.17
CA LEU A 157 -8.03 -11.55 -18.27
C LEU A 157 -7.81 -12.88 -19.01
N LEU A 158 -7.94 -14.00 -18.32
CA LEU A 158 -7.67 -15.34 -18.85
C LEU A 158 -8.88 -15.98 -19.56
N HIS A 159 -10.08 -15.41 -19.43
CA HIS A 159 -11.30 -15.87 -20.10
C HIS A 159 -11.65 -14.96 -21.27
#